data_AF-A0A060A4A3-F1
#
_entry.id   AF-A0A060A4A3-F1
#
_cell.length_a   1.000
_cell.length_b   1.000
_cell.length_c   1.000
_cell.angle_alpha   90.00
_cell.angle_beta   90.00
_cell.angle_gamma   90.00
#
_symmetry.space_group_name_H-M   'P 1'
#
loop_
_entity.id
_entity.type
_entity.pdbx_description
1 polymer ?
#
loop_
_entity_poly.entity_id
_entity_poly.type
_entity_poly.pdbx_seq_one_letter_code
_entity_poly.pdbx_strand_id
1 'polypeptide(L)'
;RRHHSNTGSLAKDEVFVPSSREEASEVFEFEQLAIVRVGKLLVTLTAGWPLYLALNVSGRPYPRWANHFDPWSPIFSKSERVEVLISDIALAAVMYGLALLGRSFGWGWLVCTYGIPLLIVNGWLVLITLLQHSHPALPHYTPKEWDW
;
A
#
# COMPACT_ATOMS: atom_id res chain seq x y z
N ARG A 1 -3.00 -14.02 3.24
CA ARG A 1 -4.28 -14.77 3.33
C ARG A 1 -5.50 -13.85 3.43
N ARG A 2 -5.51 -12.87 4.34
CA ARG A 2 -6.66 -11.97 4.57
C ARG A 2 -6.92 -10.92 3.48
N HIS A 3 -5.86 -10.43 2.82
CA HIS A 3 -5.99 -9.38 1.80
C HIS A 3 -6.89 -9.81 0.62
N HIS A 4 -6.52 -10.87 -0.12
CA HIS A 4 -7.32 -11.31 -1.28
C HIS A 4 -8.68 -11.92 -0.91
N SER A 5 -8.83 -12.51 0.28
CA SER A 5 -10.12 -13.08 0.69
C SER A 5 -11.17 -12.02 0.99
N ASN A 6 -10.73 -10.79 1.27
CA ASN A 6 -11.61 -9.69 1.67
C ASN A 6 -11.78 -8.63 0.59
N THR A 7 -11.21 -8.84 -0.61
CA THR A 7 -11.32 -7.88 -1.72
C THR A 7 -12.80 -7.59 -2.02
N GLY A 8 -13.16 -6.31 -2.05
CA GLY A 8 -14.56 -5.87 -2.23
C GLY A 8 -15.37 -5.72 -0.94
N SER A 9 -14.86 -6.17 0.22
CA SER A 9 -15.51 -5.89 1.51
C SER A 9 -15.18 -4.47 1.97
N LEU A 10 -16.16 -3.58 2.10
CA LEU A 10 -15.92 -2.20 2.56
C LEU A 10 -15.32 -2.11 3.97
N ALA A 11 -15.53 -3.13 4.81
CA ALA A 11 -14.99 -3.16 6.17
C ALA A 11 -13.68 -3.95 6.29
N LYS A 12 -13.47 -4.96 5.44
CA LYS A 12 -12.37 -5.92 5.61
C LYS A 12 -11.30 -5.85 4.52
N ASP A 13 -11.55 -5.20 3.39
CA ASP A 13 -10.53 -4.99 2.37
C ASP A 13 -9.40 -4.12 2.95
N GLU A 14 -8.16 -4.35 2.51
CA GLU A 14 -6.97 -3.80 3.17
C GLU A 14 -6.51 -2.48 2.54
N VAL A 15 -6.69 -2.29 1.23
CA VAL A 15 -6.14 -1.15 0.50
C VAL A 15 -7.06 -0.73 -0.64
N PHE A 16 -7.00 0.54 -1.03
CA PHE A 16 -7.83 1.13 -2.10
C PHE A 16 -9.34 0.99 -1.87
N VAL A 17 -9.76 0.91 -0.62
CA VAL A 17 -11.18 0.92 -0.25
C VAL A 17 -11.77 2.27 -0.64
N PRO A 18 -12.86 2.30 -1.42
CA PRO A 18 -13.48 3.56 -1.82
C PRO A 18 -14.02 4.29 -0.58
N SER A 19 -13.89 5.62 -0.59
CA SER A 19 -14.45 6.45 0.47
C SER A 19 -15.98 6.43 0.42
N SER A 20 -16.61 6.24 1.58
CA SER A 20 -18.05 6.32 1.73
C SER A 20 -18.52 7.77 1.85
N ARG A 21 -19.73 8.05 1.38
CA ARG A 21 -20.43 9.33 1.59
C ARG A 21 -21.81 9.03 2.17
N GLU A 22 -22.30 9.91 3.04
CA GLU A 22 -23.66 9.81 3.57
C GLU A 22 -24.70 10.11 2.48
N GLU A 23 -24.41 11.10 1.65
CA GLU A 23 -25.26 11.51 0.53
C GLU A 23 -24.48 11.44 -0.79
N ALA A 24 -25.15 10.97 -1.85
CA ALA A 24 -24.63 11.07 -3.19
C ALA A 24 -24.63 12.55 -3.61
N SER A 25 -23.49 13.04 -4.08
CA SER A 25 -23.33 14.41 -4.54
C SER A 25 -22.70 14.42 -5.93
N GLU A 26 -23.32 15.17 -6.83
CA GLU A 26 -22.81 15.44 -8.17
C GLU A 26 -21.98 16.73 -8.22
N VAL A 27 -21.79 17.39 -7.07
CA VAL A 27 -21.03 18.64 -6.99
C VAL A 27 -19.57 18.36 -7.32
N PHE A 28 -19.00 19.21 -8.17
CA PHE A 28 -17.59 19.13 -8.51
C PHE A 28 -16.73 19.45 -7.30
N GLU A 29 -15.83 18.54 -6.94
CA GLU A 29 -14.95 18.69 -5.79
C GLU A 29 -13.51 19.00 -6.20
N PHE A 30 -12.76 19.63 -5.30
CA PHE A 30 -11.33 19.88 -5.49
C PHE A 30 -10.55 18.62 -5.88
N GLU A 31 -10.89 17.47 -5.29
CA GLU A 31 -10.24 16.19 -5.61
C GLU A 31 -10.45 15.74 -7.06
N GLN A 32 -11.49 16.27 -7.71
CA GLN A 32 -11.85 15.93 -9.08
C GLN A 32 -11.08 16.76 -10.12
N LEU A 33 -10.38 17.83 -9.72
CA LEU A 33 -9.49 18.61 -10.59
C LEU A 33 -8.45 17.70 -11.25
N ALA A 34 -8.28 17.85 -12.57
CA ALA A 34 -7.36 17.02 -13.35
C ALA A 34 -5.94 17.03 -12.78
N ILE A 35 -5.43 18.19 -12.38
CA ILE A 35 -4.10 18.33 -11.79
C ILE A 35 -3.98 17.60 -10.45
N VAL A 36 -5.05 17.62 -9.63
CA VAL A 36 -5.09 16.92 -8.34
C VAL A 36 -5.12 15.41 -8.55
N ARG A 37 -5.94 14.91 -9.49
CA ARG A 37 -5.99 13.49 -9.85
C ARG A 37 -4.66 12.97 -10.37
N VAL A 38 -4.02 13.71 -11.29
CA VAL A 38 -2.70 13.36 -11.81
C VAL A 38 -1.66 13.38 -10.70
N GLY A 39 -1.67 14.39 -9.84
CA GLY A 39 -0.79 14.46 -8.67
C GLY A 39 -0.97 13.26 -7.73
N LYS A 40 -2.22 12.90 -7.41
CA LYS A 40 -2.53 11.70 -6.61
C LYS A 40 -1.99 10.43 -7.26
N LEU A 41 -2.22 10.24 -8.57
CA LEU A 41 -1.70 9.08 -9.30
C LEU A 41 -0.17 9.01 -9.30
N LEU A 42 0.51 10.14 -9.49
CA LEU A 42 1.97 10.20 -9.44
C LEU A 42 2.50 9.79 -8.07
N VAL A 43 1.90 10.32 -6.99
CA VAL A 43 2.28 9.93 -5.61
C VAL A 43 1.98 8.46 -5.38
N THR A 44 0.80 7.96 -5.75
CA THR A 44 0.42 6.55 -5.59
C THR A 44 1.41 5.62 -6.30
N LEU A 45 1.76 5.88 -7.56
CA LEU A 45 2.62 5.02 -8.36
C LEU A 45 4.11 5.09 -7.97
N THR A 46 4.56 6.14 -7.28
CA THR A 46 5.98 6.33 -6.93
C THR A 46 6.28 6.13 -5.45
N ALA A 47 5.45 6.71 -4.57
CA ALA A 47 5.62 6.70 -3.13
C ALA A 47 4.51 5.96 -2.38
N GLY A 48 3.44 5.55 -3.08
CA GLY A 48 2.28 4.92 -2.45
C GLY A 48 2.63 3.66 -1.66
N TRP A 49 3.45 2.77 -2.22
CA TRP A 49 3.85 1.54 -1.53
C TRP A 49 4.68 1.79 -0.26
N PRO A 50 5.77 2.59 -0.27
CA PRO A 50 6.47 2.97 0.96
C PRO A 50 5.57 3.64 2.00
N LEU A 51 4.68 4.55 1.58
CA LEU A 51 3.75 5.24 2.47
C LEU A 51 2.69 4.29 3.06
N TYR A 52 2.21 3.32 2.29
CA TYR A 52 1.33 2.27 2.79
C TYR A 52 2.03 1.40 3.84
N LEU A 53 3.29 0.99 3.58
CA LEU A 53 4.04 0.18 4.55
C LEU A 53 4.30 0.94 5.85
N ALA A 54 4.76 2.19 5.76
CA ALA A 54 5.18 2.98 6.93
C ALA A 54 4.02 3.62 7.69
N LEU A 55 2.98 4.08 6.97
CA LEU A 55 1.93 4.95 7.51
C LEU A 55 0.51 4.42 7.23
N ASN A 56 0.36 3.26 6.57
CA ASN A 56 -0.94 2.71 6.17
C ASN A 56 -1.77 3.68 5.32
N VAL A 57 -1.11 4.56 4.53
CA VAL A 57 -1.79 5.45 3.58
C VAL A 57 -2.58 4.61 2.58
N SER A 58 -3.83 4.98 2.31
CA SER A 58 -4.80 4.23 1.48
C SER A 58 -5.22 2.87 2.01
N GLY A 59 -4.75 2.49 3.21
CA GLY A 59 -5.20 1.29 3.90
C GLY A 59 -6.49 1.51 4.67
N ARG A 60 -7.17 0.42 5.07
CA ARG A 60 -8.35 0.52 5.93
C ARG A 60 -8.03 1.14 7.30
N PRO A 61 -9.01 1.75 7.98
CA PRO A 61 -8.79 2.29 9.32
C PRO A 61 -8.57 1.17 10.34
N TYR A 62 -7.70 1.44 11.31
CA TYR A 62 -7.42 0.58 12.45
C TYR A 62 -7.61 1.35 13.77
N PRO A 63 -7.91 0.68 14.90
CA PRO A 63 -8.12 1.35 16.20
C PRO A 63 -6.90 2.12 16.74
N ARG A 64 -5.72 1.85 16.18
CA ARG A 64 -4.46 2.53 16.52
C ARG A 64 -3.60 2.67 15.26
N TRP A 65 -2.51 3.42 15.39
CA TRP A 65 -1.51 3.55 14.33
C TRP A 65 -1.09 2.19 13.77
N ALA A 66 -1.19 2.05 12.45
CA ALA A 66 -0.88 0.85 11.70
C ALA A 66 0.34 1.09 10.81
N ASN A 67 1.30 0.19 10.90
CA ASN A 67 2.45 0.13 10.00
C ASN A 67 2.90 -1.33 9.88
N HIS A 68 3.64 -1.64 8.83
CA HIS A 68 4.03 -3.01 8.50
C HIS A 68 5.31 -3.49 9.20
N PHE A 69 6.00 -2.60 9.92
CA PHE A 69 7.29 -2.85 10.60
C PHE A 69 7.14 -2.92 12.13
N ASP A 70 5.91 -2.86 12.66
CA ASP A 70 5.61 -3.05 14.07
C ASP A 70 5.03 -4.46 14.24
N PRO A 71 5.74 -5.41 14.90
CA PRO A 71 5.20 -6.73 15.18
C PRO A 71 3.89 -6.72 15.97
N TRP A 72 3.58 -5.67 16.71
CA TRP A 72 2.32 -5.55 17.43
C TRP A 72 1.22 -4.91 16.61
N SER A 73 1.51 -4.36 15.42
CA SER A 73 0.61 -3.58 14.56
C SER A 73 -0.77 -4.23 14.47
N PRO A 74 -1.87 -3.44 14.47
CA PRO A 74 -3.23 -4.01 14.44
C PRO A 74 -3.53 -4.77 13.14
N ILE A 75 -2.65 -4.69 12.14
CA ILE A 75 -2.69 -5.47 10.90
C ILE A 75 -2.44 -6.97 11.19
N PHE A 76 -1.55 -7.28 12.13
CA PHE A 76 -1.04 -8.64 12.35
C PHE A 76 -1.72 -9.35 13.52
N SER A 77 -1.96 -10.64 13.35
CA SER A 77 -2.37 -11.54 14.41
C SER A 77 -1.20 -11.88 15.34
N LYS A 78 -1.49 -12.45 16.51
CA LYS A 78 -0.45 -12.85 17.48
C LYS A 78 0.55 -13.87 16.91
N SER A 79 0.13 -14.72 15.97
CA SER A 79 0.99 -15.73 15.34
C SER A 79 1.96 -15.15 14.32
N GLU A 80 1.61 -14.05 13.65
CA GLU A 80 2.43 -13.44 12.59
C GLU A 80 3.54 -12.53 13.17
N ARG A 81 3.51 -12.18 14.46
CA ARG A 81 4.44 -11.19 15.05
C ARG A 81 5.91 -11.57 14.91
N VAL A 82 6.20 -12.85 15.10
CA VAL A 82 7.59 -13.35 14.98
C VAL A 82 8.05 -13.28 13.52
N GLU A 83 7.15 -13.53 12.57
CA GLU A 83 7.45 -13.43 11.14
C GLU A 83 7.74 -11.98 10.74
N VAL A 84 6.99 -11.01 11.28
CA VAL A 84 7.24 -9.58 11.10
C VAL A 84 8.62 -9.20 11.63
N LEU A 85 8.94 -9.59 12.87
CA LEU A 85 10.25 -9.30 13.47
C LEU A 85 11.41 -9.90 12.65
N ILE A 86 11.28 -11.14 12.18
CA ILE A 86 12.29 -11.78 11.32
C ILE A 86 12.42 -11.01 10.00
N SER A 87 11.30 -10.61 9.39
CA SER A 87 11.28 -9.81 8.16
C SER A 87 11.99 -8.46 8.36
N ASP A 88 11.77 -7.76 9.47
CA ASP A 88 12.41 -6.48 9.76
C ASP A 88 13.93 -6.60 9.92
N ILE A 89 14.39 -7.66 10.61
CA ILE A 89 15.82 -7.98 10.74
C ILE A 89 16.43 -8.29 9.37
N ALA A 90 15.73 -9.10 8.55
CA ALA A 90 16.19 -9.43 7.20
C ALA A 90 16.27 -8.18 6.32
N LEU A 91 15.28 -7.28 6.41
CA LEU A 91 15.28 -6.02 5.69
C LEU A 91 16.47 -5.14 6.11
N ALA A 92 16.74 -5.02 7.42
CA ALA A 92 17.90 -4.28 7.92
C ALA A 92 19.22 -4.84 7.39
N ALA A 93 19.35 -6.17 7.33
CA ALA A 93 20.52 -6.84 6.75
C ALA A 93 20.67 -6.57 5.25
N VAL A 94 19.58 -6.60 4.48
CA VAL A 94 19.59 -6.26 3.04
C VAL A 94 19.99 -4.79 2.85
N MET A 95 19.42 -3.87 3.62
CA MET A 95 19.74 -2.44 3.56
C MET A 95 21.22 -2.19 3.87
N TYR A 96 21.78 -2.90 4.86
CA TYR A 96 23.21 -2.85 5.17
C TYR A 96 24.06 -3.37 4.01
N GLY A 97 23.70 -4.52 3.42
CA GLY A 97 24.38 -5.07 2.25
C GLY A 97 24.37 -4.12 1.04
N LEU A 98 23.23 -3.50 0.75
CA LEU A 98 23.09 -2.49 -0.30
C LEU A 98 23.96 -1.26 0.01
N ALA A 99 24.05 -0.83 1.27
CA ALA A 99 24.92 0.28 1.66
C ALA A 99 26.41 -0.04 1.46
N LEU A 100 26.84 -1.28 1.73
CA LEU A 100 28.20 -1.73 1.42
C LEU A 100 28.45 -1.73 -0.10
N LEU A 101 27.52 -2.26 -0.90
CA LEU A 101 27.62 -2.24 -2.36
C LEU A 101 27.66 -0.81 -2.92
N GLY A 102 26.84 0.10 -2.39
CA GLY A 102 26.85 1.51 -2.75
C GLY A 102 28.19 2.19 -2.43
N ARG A 103 28.86 1.80 -1.34
CA ARG A 103 30.21 2.28 -1.01
C ARG A 103 31.29 1.69 -1.92
N SER A 104 31.17 0.42 -2.31
CA SER A 104 32.18 -0.28 -3.12
C SER A 104 32.09 0.04 -4.62
N PHE A 105 30.88 0.13 -5.17
CA PHE A 105 30.63 0.30 -6.62
C PHE A 105 30.08 1.69 -6.96
N GLY A 106 29.76 2.51 -5.96
CA GLY A 106 29.20 3.85 -6.11
C GLY A 106 27.67 3.87 -6.04
N TRP A 107 27.13 4.93 -5.43
CA TRP A 107 25.68 5.09 -5.25
C TRP A 107 24.93 5.26 -6.57
N GLY A 108 25.52 5.91 -7.58
CA GLY A 108 24.92 6.02 -8.91
C GLY A 108 24.74 4.65 -9.57
N TRP A 109 25.75 3.77 -9.47
CA TRP A 109 25.65 2.40 -9.95
C TRP A 109 24.56 1.62 -9.21
N LEU A 110 24.46 1.76 -7.89
CA LEU A 110 23.43 1.10 -7.09
C LEU A 110 22.02 1.60 -7.44
N VAL A 111 21.84 2.90 -7.63
CA VAL A 111 20.56 3.48 -8.06
C VAL A 111 20.18 2.96 -9.44
N CYS A 112 21.09 2.94 -10.41
CA CYS A 112 20.78 2.44 -11.75
C CYS A 112 20.52 0.93 -11.80
N THR A 113 21.26 0.14 -11.02
CA THR A 113 21.21 -1.32 -11.06
C THR A 113 20.10 -1.91 -10.18
N TYR A 114 19.78 -1.24 -9.07
CA TYR A 114 18.81 -1.73 -8.08
C TYR A 114 17.66 -0.74 -7.87
N GLY A 115 17.96 0.53 -7.60
CA GLY A 115 16.94 1.54 -7.25
C GLY A 115 15.89 1.77 -8.34
N ILE A 116 16.31 2.10 -9.56
CA ILE A 116 15.41 2.36 -10.70
C ILE A 116 14.61 1.10 -11.07
N PRO A 117 15.22 -0.09 -11.25
CA PRO A 117 14.45 -1.31 -11.49
C PRO A 117 13.43 -1.60 -10.38
N LEU A 118 13.81 -1.42 -9.11
CA LEU A 118 12.91 -1.62 -7.98
C LEU A 118 11.73 -0.63 -8.02
N LEU A 119 11.96 0.64 -8.34
CA LEU A 119 10.89 1.63 -8.50
C LEU A 119 9.94 1.27 -9.64
N ILE A 120 10.46 0.77 -10.77
CA ILE A 120 9.63 0.33 -11.89
C ILE A 120 8.74 -0.85 -11.48
N VAL A 121 9.32 -1.87 -10.86
CA VAL A 121 8.57 -3.06 -10.39
C VAL A 121 7.52 -2.66 -9.36
N ASN A 122 7.86 -1.80 -8.40
CA ASN A 122 6.90 -1.28 -7.42
C ASN A 122 5.78 -0.47 -8.08
N GLY A 123 6.11 0.38 -9.06
CA GLY A 123 5.11 1.13 -9.83
C GLY A 123 4.14 0.21 -10.56
N TRP A 124 4.63 -0.87 -11.17
CA TRP A 124 3.78 -1.89 -11.77
C TRP A 124 2.91 -2.61 -10.75
N LEU A 125 3.47 -3.01 -9.59
CA LEU A 125 2.74 -3.68 -8.52
C LEU A 125 1.60 -2.80 -7.97
N VAL A 126 1.87 -1.52 -7.73
CA VAL A 126 0.85 -0.57 -7.29
C VAL A 126 -0.18 -0.33 -8.37
N LEU A 127 0.22 -0.21 -9.64
CA LEU A 127 -0.71 0.00 -10.75
C LEU A 127 -1.69 -1.15 -10.89
N ILE A 128 -1.21 -2.40 -10.90
CA ILE A 128 -2.09 -3.57 -11.06
C ILE A 128 -3.08 -3.68 -9.91
N THR A 129 -2.64 -3.46 -8.67
CA THR A 129 -3.50 -3.54 -7.48
C THR A 129 -4.50 -2.39 -7.44
N LEU A 130 -4.09 -1.17 -7.81
CA LEU A 130 -5.00 -0.04 -7.94
C LEU A 130 -6.12 -0.34 -8.96
N LEU A 131 -5.77 -0.83 -10.14
CA LEU A 131 -6.75 -1.15 -11.20
C LEU A 131 -7.68 -2.30 -10.79
N GLN A 132 -7.16 -3.31 -10.10
CA GLN A 132 -7.95 -4.44 -9.60
C GLN A 132 -8.98 -4.01 -8.53
N HIS A 133 -8.68 -2.98 -7.74
CA HIS A 133 -9.55 -2.52 -6.65
C HIS A 133 -10.44 -1.31 -7.01
N SER A 134 -10.17 -0.62 -8.14
CA SER A 134 -10.85 0.66 -8.46
C SER A 134 -11.72 0.62 -9.71
N HIS A 135 -11.90 -0.56 -10.32
CA HIS A 135 -12.71 -0.68 -11.53
C HIS A 135 -14.19 -0.37 -11.23
N PRO A 136 -14.90 0.46 -12.02
CA PRO A 136 -16.29 0.86 -11.72
C PRO A 136 -17.29 -0.30 -11.63
N ALA A 137 -17.02 -1.42 -12.32
CA ALA A 137 -17.84 -2.62 -12.27
C ALA A 137 -17.47 -3.60 -11.14
N LEU A 138 -16.43 -3.29 -10.34
CA LEU A 138 -16.09 -4.11 -9.18
C LEU A 138 -17.11 -3.85 -8.07
N PRO A 139 -17.84 -4.87 -7.59
CA PRO A 139 -18.80 -4.67 -6.52
C PRO A 139 -18.06 -4.45 -5.19
N HIS A 140 -18.57 -3.50 -4.42
CA HIS A 140 -18.17 -3.30 -3.03
C HIS A 140 -19.35 -3.55 -2.12
N TYR A 141 -19.18 -4.42 -1.13
CA TYR A 141 -20.24 -4.91 -0.27
C TYR A 141 -20.16 -4.31 1.13
N THR A 142 -21.31 -3.90 1.65
CA THR A 142 -21.43 -3.52 3.06
C THR A 142 -21.26 -4.74 3.97
N PRO A 143 -20.99 -4.55 5.27
CA PRO A 143 -20.94 -5.67 6.22
C PRO A 143 -22.20 -6.53 6.28
N LYS A 144 -23.36 -5.98 5.86
CA LYS A 144 -24.63 -6.72 5.81
C LYS A 144 -24.77 -7.60 4.57
N GLU A 145 -24.13 -7.21 3.48
CA GLU A 145 -24.19 -7.92 2.19
C GLU A 145 -23.00 -8.87 2.00
N TRP A 146 -21.94 -8.72 2.80
CA TRP A 146 -20.78 -9.60 2.78
C TRP A 146 -21.05 -10.90 3.56
N ASP A 147 -21.23 -12.00 2.85
CA ASP A 147 -21.60 -13.32 3.39
C ASP A 147 -20.49 -14.39 3.33
N TRP A 148 -19.27 -13.98 2.96
CA TRP A 148 -18.06 -14.82 2.91
C TRP A 148 -17.31 -14.89 4.25
#